data_AF-A0A378MER1-F1
#
_entry.id   AF-A0A378MER1-F1
#
_cell.length_a   1.000
_cell.length_b   1.000
_cell.length_c   1.000
_cell.angle_alpha   90.00
_cell.angle_beta   90.00
_cell.angle_gamma   90.00
#
_symmetry.space_group_name_H-M   'P 1'
#
loop_
_entity.id
_entity.type
_entity.pdbx_description
1 polymer ?
#
loop_
_entity_poly.entity_id
_entity_poly.type
_entity_poly.pdbx_seq_one_letter_code
_entity_poly.pdbx_strand_id
1 'polypeptide(L)'
;MHYLRVKHNVENVNVVGHSMGGLALLSYLEDTPAKSKRYPKIHKFVAIASPFEGIDKADYFKLQKDPAAHDLKKGSDALQALVKNKDKIPTDIKMLAIAGKQGKTDSDGLVRVDSVFYVKNIFPRINYQQRLVKGNNITHSGLHENLYVDRYTSQFLWNLPDGFHQNNKNSFQNGLKKNK
;
A
#
# COMPACT_ATOMS: atom_id res chain seq x y z
N MET A 1 -17.94 2.29 3.88
CA MET A 1 -18.42 1.32 2.86
C MET A 1 -19.86 0.82 3.05
N HIS A 2 -20.54 1.10 4.17
CA HIS A 2 -21.94 0.69 4.40
C HIS A 2 -22.91 1.12 3.28
N TYR A 3 -22.79 2.38 2.83
CA TYR A 3 -23.61 2.93 1.75
C TYR A 3 -23.51 2.11 0.45
N LEU A 4 -22.31 1.69 0.04
CA LEU A 4 -22.11 0.83 -1.14
C LEU A 4 -22.86 -0.49 -1.01
N ARG A 5 -22.87 -1.09 0.19
CA ARG A 5 -23.60 -2.33 0.44
C ARG A 5 -25.11 -2.13 0.41
N VAL A 6 -25.63 -1.09 1.07
CA VAL A 6 -27.07 -0.89 1.28
C VAL A 6 -27.76 -0.26 0.07
N LYS A 7 -27.08 0.65 -0.64
CA LYS A 7 -27.68 1.42 -1.75
C LYS A 7 -27.33 0.86 -3.11
N HIS A 8 -26.15 0.28 -3.25
CA HIS A 8 -25.67 -0.24 -4.54
C HIS A 8 -25.51 -1.76 -4.55
N ASN A 9 -25.91 -2.44 -3.47
CA ASN A 9 -25.84 -3.89 -3.35
C ASN A 9 -24.44 -4.47 -3.62
N VAL A 10 -23.38 -3.67 -3.44
CA VAL A 10 -21.99 -4.12 -3.64
C VAL A 10 -21.64 -5.09 -2.53
N GLU A 11 -21.40 -6.35 -2.89
CA GLU A 11 -21.12 -7.41 -1.92
C GLU A 11 -19.63 -7.61 -1.68
N ASN A 12 -18.80 -7.30 -2.67
CA ASN A 12 -17.39 -7.60 -2.69
C ASN A 12 -16.61 -6.41 -3.25
N VAL A 13 -15.47 -6.12 -2.65
CA VAL A 13 -14.56 -5.07 -3.14
C VAL A 13 -13.11 -5.54 -3.07
N ASN A 14 -12.29 -4.93 -3.92
CA ASN A 14 -10.86 -4.85 -3.69
C ASN A 14 -10.52 -3.42 -3.31
N VAL A 15 -9.46 -3.24 -2.52
CA VAL A 15 -9.07 -1.93 -2.01
C VAL A 15 -7.61 -1.65 -2.30
N VAL A 16 -7.32 -0.39 -2.60
CA VAL A 16 -5.97 0.12 -2.81
C VAL A 16 -5.82 1.35 -1.93
N GLY A 17 -4.78 1.37 -1.09
CA GLY A 17 -4.48 2.50 -0.22
C GLY A 17 -3.05 2.97 -0.42
N HIS A 18 -2.87 4.26 -0.66
CA HIS A 18 -1.55 4.89 -0.66
C HIS A 18 -1.28 5.54 0.69
N SER A 19 -0.05 5.43 1.19
CA SER A 19 0.39 6.07 2.43
C SER A 19 -0.57 5.79 3.60
N MET A 20 -1.07 6.82 4.28
CA MET A 20 -2.08 6.73 5.34
C MET A 20 -3.36 6.00 4.90
N GLY A 21 -3.72 6.00 3.61
CA GLY A 21 -4.87 5.26 3.10
C GLY A 21 -4.80 3.76 3.35
N GLY A 22 -3.60 3.16 3.35
CA GLY A 22 -3.45 1.75 3.73
C GLY A 22 -3.66 1.50 5.23
N LEU A 23 -3.24 2.44 6.09
CA LEU A 23 -3.52 2.37 7.53
C LEU A 23 -5.03 2.55 7.82
N ALA A 24 -5.68 3.48 7.11
CA ALA A 24 -7.12 3.67 7.22
C ALA A 24 -7.91 2.43 6.78
N LEU A 25 -7.48 1.74 5.71
CA LEU A 25 -8.07 0.47 5.29
C LEU A 25 -7.82 -0.66 6.31
N LEU A 26 -6.66 -0.67 6.95
CA LEU A 26 -6.35 -1.64 8.01
C LEU A 26 -7.23 -1.42 9.24
N SER A 27 -7.33 -0.17 9.73
CA SER A 27 -8.27 0.21 10.79
C SER A 27 -9.71 -0.14 10.43
N TYR A 28 -10.13 0.11 9.19
CA TYR A 28 -11.46 -0.28 8.71
C TYR A 28 -11.72 -1.80 8.84
N LEU A 29 -10.72 -2.64 8.56
CA LEU A 29 -10.83 -4.10 8.73
C LEU A 29 -10.94 -4.52 10.20
N GLU A 30 -10.31 -3.79 11.11
CA GLU A 30 -10.38 -4.06 12.56
C GLU A 30 -11.72 -3.63 13.16
N ASP A 31 -12.28 -2.52 12.68
CA ASP A 31 -13.51 -1.93 13.20
C ASP A 31 -14.78 -2.50 12.54
N THR A 32 -14.63 -3.19 11.41
CA THR A 32 -15.74 -3.80 10.69
C THR A 32 -15.83 -5.29 10.97
N PRO A 33 -16.94 -5.80 11.53
CA PRO A 33 -17.08 -7.23 11.79
C PRO A 33 -17.03 -8.03 10.50
N ALA A 34 -16.06 -8.95 10.39
CA ALA A 34 -15.80 -9.79 9.21
C ALA A 34 -17.03 -10.53 8.67
N LYS A 35 -17.98 -10.92 9.54
CA LYS A 35 -19.19 -11.67 9.19
C LYS A 35 -20.42 -10.78 8.94
N SER A 36 -20.28 -9.46 9.01
CA SER A 36 -21.39 -8.53 8.85
C SER A 36 -21.81 -8.41 7.39
N LYS A 37 -23.09 -8.70 7.09
CA LYS A 37 -23.68 -8.45 5.77
C LYS A 37 -23.94 -6.95 5.49
N ARG A 38 -23.68 -6.07 6.46
CA ARG A 38 -23.88 -4.61 6.35
C ARG A 38 -22.76 -3.90 5.58
N TYR A 39 -21.67 -4.60 5.25
CA TYR A 39 -20.53 -4.06 4.53
C TYR A 39 -20.11 -5.01 3.41
N PRO A 40 -19.49 -4.51 2.32
CA PRO A 40 -18.89 -5.38 1.32
C PRO A 40 -17.70 -6.14 1.92
N LYS A 41 -17.48 -7.38 1.48
CA LYS A 41 -16.30 -8.17 1.83
C LYS A 41 -15.10 -7.70 1.02
N ILE A 42 -13.98 -7.44 1.70
CA ILE A 42 -12.70 -7.16 1.06
C ILE A 42 -12.04 -8.50 0.68
N HIS A 43 -11.64 -8.67 -0.58
CA HIS A 43 -10.91 -9.87 -1.05
C HIS A 43 -9.43 -9.62 -1.26
N LYS A 44 -9.10 -8.46 -1.84
CA LYS A 44 -7.73 -8.06 -2.14
C LYS A 44 -7.46 -6.67 -1.59
N PHE A 45 -6.33 -6.53 -0.92
CA PHE A 45 -5.84 -5.28 -0.38
C PHE A 45 -4.44 -5.02 -0.96
N VAL A 46 -4.27 -3.87 -1.62
CA VAL A 46 -2.98 -3.34 -2.03
C VAL A 46 -2.65 -2.12 -1.16
N ALA A 47 -1.51 -2.13 -0.49
CA ALA A 47 -0.97 -0.96 0.18
C ALA A 47 0.29 -0.46 -0.53
N ILE A 48 0.30 0.81 -0.91
CA ILE A 48 1.39 1.47 -1.61
C ILE A 48 2.02 2.47 -0.64
N ALA A 49 3.27 2.26 -0.25
CA ALA A 49 4.02 3.16 0.62
C ALA A 49 3.36 3.43 2.00
N SER A 50 2.52 2.52 2.49
CA SER A 50 1.84 2.71 3.78
C SER A 50 2.79 2.47 4.96
N PRO A 51 2.89 3.40 5.93
CA PRO A 51 3.87 3.30 7.01
C PRO A 51 3.37 2.41 8.16
N PHE A 52 3.34 1.09 7.97
CA PHE A 52 2.83 0.14 8.97
C PHE A 52 3.67 0.02 10.23
N GLU A 53 4.97 0.36 10.18
CA GLU A 53 5.82 0.55 11.37
C GLU A 53 6.00 2.04 11.72
N GLY A 54 5.30 2.93 11.01
CA GLY A 54 5.37 4.37 11.18
C GLY A 54 6.47 5.06 10.39
N ILE A 55 6.53 6.37 10.57
CA ILE A 55 7.49 7.30 9.97
C ILE A 55 8.51 7.66 11.05
N ASP A 56 9.79 7.56 10.72
CA ASP A 56 10.94 7.87 11.60
C ASP A 56 11.73 9.08 11.10
N LYS A 57 11.02 10.10 10.59
CA LYS A 57 11.60 11.33 10.05
C LYS A 57 11.24 12.53 10.92
N ALA A 58 12.18 13.00 11.75
CA ALA A 58 11.92 14.11 12.68
C ALA A 58 11.40 15.38 11.98
N ASP A 59 11.95 15.72 10.81
CA ASP A 59 11.53 16.92 10.07
C ASP A 59 10.09 16.83 9.54
N TYR A 60 9.58 15.62 9.28
CA TYR A 60 8.17 15.45 8.93
C TYR A 60 7.25 15.92 10.06
N PHE A 61 7.55 15.55 11.32
CA PHE A 61 6.76 15.94 12.48
C PHE A 61 7.00 17.38 12.97
N LYS A 62 8.10 18.02 12.55
CA LYS A 62 8.28 19.47 12.77
C LYS A 62 7.33 20.28 11.89
N LEU A 63 7.16 19.83 10.65
CA LEU A 63 6.31 20.50 9.65
C LEU A 63 4.84 20.16 9.84
N GLN A 64 4.52 18.90 10.15
CA GLN A 64 3.16 18.43 10.32
C GLN A 64 2.74 18.45 11.79
N LYS A 65 1.83 19.38 12.13
CA LYS A 65 1.32 19.59 13.49
C LYS A 65 -0.07 19.00 13.74
N ASP A 66 -0.62 18.31 12.74
CA ASP A 66 -1.92 17.66 12.85
C ASP A 66 -1.85 16.51 13.88
N PRO A 67 -2.83 16.36 14.79
CA PRO A 67 -2.93 15.21 15.67
C PRO A 67 -2.76 13.86 14.95
N ALA A 68 -3.32 13.69 13.75
CA ALA A 68 -3.22 12.47 12.96
C ALA A 68 -1.77 12.16 12.52
N ALA A 69 -0.89 13.15 12.47
CA ALA A 69 0.52 12.90 12.19
C ALA A 69 1.23 12.24 13.36
N HIS A 70 0.85 12.55 14.61
CA HIS A 70 1.42 11.90 15.78
C HIS A 70 1.15 10.39 15.77
N ASP A 71 -0.01 9.97 15.26
CA ASP A 71 -0.38 8.56 15.09
C ASP A 71 0.52 7.84 14.08
N LEU A 72 1.14 8.56 13.14
CA LEU A 72 2.07 7.98 12.16
C LEU A 72 3.49 7.83 12.70
N LYS A 73 3.81 8.33 13.90
CA LYS A 73 5.15 8.22 14.47
C LYS A 73 5.50 6.78 14.77
N LYS A 74 6.70 6.34 14.40
CA LYS A 74 7.19 5.00 14.77
C LYS A 74 7.06 4.78 16.28
N GLY A 75 6.38 3.70 16.65
CA GLY A 75 6.08 3.35 18.05
C GLY A 75 4.88 4.05 18.67
N SER A 76 4.06 4.80 17.91
CA SER A 76 2.82 5.40 18.39
C SER A 76 1.82 4.35 18.90
N ASP A 77 0.98 4.75 19.85
CA ASP A 77 -0.08 3.89 20.40
C ASP A 77 -1.06 3.45 19.31
N ALA A 78 -1.35 4.33 18.34
CA ALA A 78 -2.21 4.02 17.20
C ALA A 78 -1.66 2.85 16.36
N LEU A 79 -0.36 2.85 16.03
CA LEU A 79 0.25 1.76 15.25
C LEU A 79 0.35 0.47 16.08
N GLN A 80 0.64 0.58 17.37
CA GLN A 80 0.66 -0.58 18.26
C GLN A 80 -0.73 -1.22 18.38
N ALA A 81 -1.79 -0.40 18.43
CA ALA A 81 -3.17 -0.87 18.46
C ALA A 81 -3.54 -1.67 17.20
N LEU A 82 -3.12 -1.22 16.01
CA LEU A 82 -3.36 -1.94 14.76
C LEU A 82 -2.76 -3.35 14.77
N VAL A 83 -1.52 -3.49 15.28
CA VAL A 83 -0.87 -4.81 15.41
C VAL A 83 -1.61 -5.70 16.42
N LYS A 84 -2.02 -5.13 17.56
CA LYS A 84 -2.73 -5.86 18.62
C LYS A 84 -4.09 -6.38 18.15
N ASN A 85 -4.76 -5.65 17.28
CA ASN A 85 -6.09 -5.99 16.77
C ASN A 85 -6.07 -6.94 15.57
N LYS A 86 -4.90 -7.45 15.14
CA LYS A 86 -4.76 -8.30 13.94
C LYS A 86 -5.73 -9.49 13.90
N ASP A 87 -6.13 -10.02 15.05
CA ASP A 87 -7.03 -11.18 15.15
C ASP A 87 -8.48 -10.85 14.74
N LYS A 88 -8.82 -9.56 14.62
CA LYS A 88 -10.11 -9.10 14.07
C LYS A 88 -10.13 -9.12 12.54
N ILE A 89 -8.96 -9.17 11.89
CA ILE A 89 -8.83 -9.07 10.45
C ILE A 89 -9.15 -10.44 9.81
N PRO A 90 -10.01 -10.49 8.76
CA PRO A 90 -10.26 -11.73 8.04
C PRO A 90 -8.97 -12.32 7.46
N THR A 91 -8.71 -13.59 7.74
CA THR A 91 -7.47 -14.27 7.34
C THR A 91 -7.43 -14.66 5.86
N ASP A 92 -8.55 -14.55 5.15
CA ASP A 92 -8.71 -14.90 3.73
C ASP A 92 -8.46 -13.72 2.77
N ILE A 93 -8.15 -12.53 3.29
CA ILE A 93 -7.77 -11.37 2.48
C ILE A 93 -6.39 -11.61 1.87
N LYS A 94 -6.30 -11.47 0.55
CA LYS A 94 -5.01 -11.43 -0.16
C LYS A 94 -4.44 -10.02 -0.02
N MET A 95 -3.22 -9.91 0.47
CA MET A 95 -2.52 -8.64 0.71
C MET A 95 -1.29 -8.48 -0.18
N LEU A 96 -1.14 -7.32 -0.81
CA LEU A 96 0.07 -6.90 -1.51
C LEU A 96 0.60 -5.60 -0.90
N ALA A 97 1.82 -5.63 -0.38
CA ALA A 97 2.56 -4.44 0.04
C ALA A 97 3.55 -4.00 -1.05
N ILE A 98 3.50 -2.73 -1.46
CA ILE A 98 4.41 -2.14 -2.45
C ILE A 98 5.21 -1.02 -1.79
N ALA A 99 6.53 -1.20 -1.70
CA ALA A 99 7.45 -0.20 -1.17
C ALA A 99 8.26 0.46 -2.28
N GLY A 100 8.65 1.72 -2.06
CA GLY A 100 9.61 2.44 -2.91
C GLY A 100 10.98 2.56 -2.25
N LYS A 101 12.03 2.60 -3.07
CA LYS A 101 13.41 2.89 -2.66
C LYS A 101 14.04 3.93 -3.59
N GLN A 102 14.31 5.11 -3.05
CA GLN A 102 14.89 6.25 -3.75
C GLN A 102 16.41 6.14 -3.82
N GLY A 103 16.94 5.85 -5.00
CA GLY A 103 18.38 5.71 -5.23
C GLY A 103 19.03 4.70 -4.28
N LYS A 104 19.98 5.17 -3.46
CA LYS A 104 20.72 4.34 -2.49
C LYS A 104 20.12 4.32 -1.07
N THR A 105 19.01 5.02 -0.83
CA THR A 105 18.36 5.04 0.50
C THR A 105 17.62 3.72 0.78
N ASP A 106 16.99 3.58 1.94
CA ASP A 106 16.04 2.52 2.25
C ASP A 106 14.62 3.07 2.47
N SER A 107 14.27 4.14 1.75
CA SER A 107 12.97 4.79 1.81
C SER A 107 12.55 5.36 0.47
N ASP A 108 11.29 5.73 0.34
CA ASP A 108 10.77 6.51 -0.79
C ASP A 108 10.97 8.04 -0.61
N GLY A 109 11.83 8.44 0.32
CA GLY A 109 12.01 9.83 0.74
C GLY A 109 11.17 10.25 1.95
N LEU A 110 10.16 9.46 2.34
CA LEU A 110 9.36 9.66 3.56
C LEU A 110 9.24 8.39 4.40
N VAL A 111 8.78 7.30 3.81
CA VAL A 111 8.50 6.02 4.48
C VAL A 111 9.59 5.02 4.14
N ARG A 112 10.10 4.35 5.17
CA ARG A 112 11.11 3.31 5.00
C ARG A 112 10.51 2.02 4.45
N VAL A 113 11.32 1.28 3.69
CA VAL A 113 10.91 -0.01 3.09
C VAL A 113 10.53 -1.03 4.16
N ASP A 114 11.25 -1.08 5.28
CA ASP A 114 10.94 -1.96 6.41
C ASP A 114 9.59 -1.62 7.05
N SER A 115 9.29 -0.33 7.21
CA SER A 115 8.01 0.16 7.70
C SER A 115 6.83 -0.27 6.82
N VAL A 116 6.99 -0.24 5.49
CA VAL A 116 5.95 -0.74 4.56
C VAL A 116 5.77 -2.25 4.70
N PHE A 117 6.87 -3.01 4.75
CA PHE A 117 6.78 -4.47 4.81
C PHE A 117 6.48 -5.04 6.20
N TYR A 118 6.35 -4.18 7.22
CA TYR A 118 5.97 -4.59 8.57
C TYR A 118 4.59 -5.25 8.62
N VAL A 119 3.69 -4.92 7.68
CA VAL A 119 2.34 -5.50 7.56
C VAL A 119 2.33 -7.03 7.36
N LYS A 120 3.46 -7.63 6.99
CA LYS A 120 3.66 -9.10 6.96
C LYS A 120 3.36 -9.78 8.30
N ASN A 121 3.41 -9.04 9.41
CA ASN A 121 3.15 -9.53 10.76
C ASN A 121 1.64 -9.62 11.08
N ILE A 122 0.80 -9.06 10.21
CA ILE A 122 -0.65 -8.96 10.37
C ILE A 122 -1.37 -10.01 9.52
N PHE A 123 -0.95 -10.18 8.27
CA PHE A 123 -1.60 -11.12 7.33
C PHE A 123 -0.91 -12.49 7.32
N PRO A 124 -1.65 -13.59 7.09
CA PRO A 124 -1.06 -14.92 6.92
C PRO A 124 -0.06 -14.96 5.76
N ARG A 125 1.07 -15.64 5.96
CA ARG A 125 2.14 -15.74 4.93
C ARG A 125 1.65 -16.22 3.57
N ILE A 126 0.70 -17.16 3.55
CA ILE A 126 0.12 -17.70 2.30
C ILE A 126 -0.66 -16.66 1.49
N ASN A 127 -1.14 -15.60 2.13
CA ASN A 127 -1.96 -14.55 1.52
C ASN A 127 -1.21 -13.23 1.37
N TYR A 128 0.06 -13.16 1.78
CA TYR A 128 0.87 -11.94 1.76
C TYR A 128 1.90 -11.96 0.63
N GLN A 129 1.94 -10.88 -0.14
CA GLN A 129 2.94 -10.61 -1.16
C GLN A 129 3.57 -9.24 -0.93
N GLN A 130 4.83 -9.10 -1.36
CA GLN A 130 5.51 -7.82 -1.36
C GLN A 130 6.23 -7.54 -2.67
N ARG A 131 6.34 -6.25 -3.03
CA ARG A 131 7.07 -5.75 -4.19
C ARG A 131 7.85 -4.50 -3.83
N LEU A 132 9.06 -4.38 -4.38
CA LEU A 132 9.94 -3.23 -4.17
C LEU A 132 10.20 -2.55 -5.51
N VAL A 133 9.87 -1.26 -5.60
CA VAL A 133 10.17 -0.41 -6.76
C VAL A 133 11.40 0.44 -6.43
N LYS A 134 12.43 0.36 -7.26
CA LYS A 134 13.71 1.06 -7.05
C LYS A 134 13.99 2.04 -8.19
N GLY A 135 14.56 3.19 -7.86
CA GLY A 135 14.98 4.16 -8.86
C GLY A 135 15.37 5.50 -8.23
N ASN A 136 16.17 6.29 -8.93
CA ASN A 136 16.59 7.61 -8.42
C ASN A 136 15.42 8.61 -8.36
N ASN A 137 14.40 8.41 -9.20
CA ASN A 137 13.19 9.23 -9.28
C ASN A 137 12.02 8.69 -8.43
N ILE A 138 12.24 7.65 -7.62
CA ILE A 138 11.20 7.16 -6.71
C ILE A 138 11.01 8.16 -5.59
N THR A 139 9.78 8.63 -5.43
CA THR A 139 9.36 9.50 -4.34
C THR A 139 8.08 8.94 -3.73
N HIS A 140 7.80 9.31 -2.47
CA HIS A 140 6.62 8.85 -1.74
C HIS A 140 5.31 9.07 -2.51
N SER A 141 5.10 10.29 -3.02
CA SER A 141 3.94 10.62 -3.85
C SER A 141 4.04 10.01 -5.25
N GLY A 142 5.22 10.02 -5.87
CA GLY A 142 5.39 9.51 -7.24
C GLY A 142 5.13 8.00 -7.39
N LEU A 143 5.04 7.23 -6.29
CA LEU A 143 4.70 5.81 -6.35
C LEU A 143 3.28 5.55 -6.87
N HIS A 144 2.30 6.43 -6.64
CA HIS A 144 0.95 6.24 -7.16
C HIS A 144 0.80 6.66 -8.64
N GLU A 145 1.88 7.10 -9.28
CA GLU A 145 1.95 7.43 -10.72
C GLU A 145 3.00 6.57 -11.44
N ASN A 146 3.48 5.52 -10.78
CA ASN A 146 4.58 4.71 -11.27
C ASN A 146 4.08 3.48 -12.04
N LEU A 147 4.51 3.33 -13.30
CA LEU A 147 4.11 2.23 -14.17
C LEU A 147 4.41 0.82 -13.62
N TYR A 148 5.42 0.65 -12.75
CA TYR A 148 5.65 -0.64 -12.07
C TYR A 148 4.61 -0.88 -10.98
N VAL A 149 4.21 0.17 -10.24
CA VAL A 149 3.16 0.10 -9.21
C VAL A 149 1.81 -0.20 -9.86
N ASP A 150 1.46 0.47 -10.95
CA ASP A 150 0.23 0.20 -11.72
C ASP A 150 0.17 -1.25 -12.19
N ARG A 151 1.31 -1.78 -12.64
CA ARG A 151 1.42 -3.16 -13.09
C ARG A 151 1.23 -4.16 -11.95
N TYR A 152 1.97 -4.00 -10.85
CA TYR A 152 1.82 -4.91 -9.72
C TYR A 152 0.41 -4.86 -9.14
N THR A 153 -0.18 -3.67 -9.07
CA THR A 153 -1.55 -3.45 -8.60
C THR A 153 -2.54 -4.15 -9.54
N SER A 154 -2.46 -3.91 -10.84
CA SER A 154 -3.38 -4.51 -11.82
C SER A 154 -3.29 -6.03 -11.88
N GLN A 155 -2.08 -6.57 -11.91
CA GLN A 155 -1.83 -8.00 -11.85
C GLN A 155 -2.43 -8.62 -10.59
N PHE A 156 -2.18 -8.01 -9.45
CA PHE A 156 -2.68 -8.53 -8.18
C PHE A 156 -4.20 -8.46 -8.10
N LEU A 157 -4.82 -7.34 -8.50
CA LEU A 157 -6.26 -7.14 -8.43
C LEU A 157 -7.04 -8.06 -9.37
N TRP A 158 -6.56 -8.26 -10.61
CA TRP A 158 -7.29 -8.96 -11.66
C TRP A 158 -6.69 -10.32 -12.05
N ASN A 159 -5.67 -10.79 -11.34
CA ASN A 159 -4.93 -12.03 -11.65
C ASN A 159 -4.37 -12.02 -13.10
N LEU A 160 -3.90 -10.87 -13.57
CA LEU A 160 -3.30 -10.76 -14.89
C LEU A 160 -1.92 -11.44 -14.92
N PRO A 161 -1.52 -12.05 -16.05
CA PRO A 161 -0.20 -12.66 -16.19
C PRO A 161 0.95 -11.63 -16.10
N ASP A 162 2.16 -12.14 -15.88
CA ASP A 162 3.38 -11.33 -15.78
C ASP A 162 3.81 -10.75 -17.13
N GLY A 163 3.32 -9.54 -17.45
CA GLY A 163 3.52 -8.89 -18.73
C GLY A 163 4.74 -7.98 -18.84
N PHE A 164 5.96 -8.45 -18.56
CA PHE A 164 7.19 -7.85 -19.12
C PHE A 164 7.90 -8.91 -19.98
N HIS A 165 7.56 -9.02 -21.26
CA HIS A 165 8.51 -9.63 -22.19
C HIS A 165 9.68 -8.65 -22.35
N GLN A 166 10.89 -9.05 -21.91
CA GLN A 166 12.13 -8.26 -21.99
C GLN A 166 12.65 -8.02 -23.42
N ASN A 167 11.80 -7.96 -24.44
CA ASN A 167 12.21 -7.74 -25.83
C ASN A 167 12.18 -6.27 -26.26
N ASN A 168 12.60 -5.33 -25.42
CA ASN A 168 12.81 -3.95 -25.87
C ASN A 168 13.75 -3.14 -24.94
N LYS A 169 15.02 -3.56 -24.86
CA LYS A 169 16.10 -2.68 -24.39
C LYS A 169 16.53 -1.64 -25.45
N ASN A 170 16.04 -1.72 -26.69
CA ASN A 170 16.47 -0.84 -27.78
C ASN A 170 15.41 0.15 -28.31
N SER A 171 14.15 0.11 -27.85
CA SER A 171 13.11 1.01 -28.38
C SER A 171 13.00 2.36 -27.65
N PHE A 172 13.58 2.50 -26.45
CA PHE A 172 13.44 3.71 -25.63
C PHE A 172 14.48 4.80 -25.88
N GLN A 173 15.52 4.56 -26.71
CA GLN A 173 16.46 5.62 -27.12
C GLN A 173 16.12 6.28 -28.46
N ASN A 174 15.21 5.70 -29.27
CA ASN A 174 14.88 6.25 -30.59
C ASN A 174 13.71 7.25 -30.60
N GLY A 175 12.99 7.42 -29.49
CA GLY A 175 11.86 8.35 -29.38
C GLY A 175 12.23 9.80 -29.06
N LEU A 176 13.48 10.10 -28.69
CA LEU A 176 13.94 11.42 -28.27
C LEU A 176 14.84 12.13 -29.30
N LYS A 177 14.99 11.58 -30.52
CA LYS A 177 15.87 12.14 -31.56
C LYS A 177 15.16 12.66 -32.82
N LYS A 178 13.85 12.89 -32.79
CA LYS A 178 13.15 13.62 -33.86
C LYS A 178 12.40 14.81 -33.28
N ASN A 179 13.13 15.91 -33.12
CA ASN A 179 12.64 17.29 -33.22
C ASN A 179 13.87 18.22 -33.28
N LYS A 180 14.41 18.34 -34.49
CA LYS A 180 15.17 19.48 -34.99
C LYS A 180 14.79 19.66 -36.45
#